data_AF-A0A7X4GM52-F1
#
_entry.id   AF-A0A7X4GM52-F1
#
_cell.length_a   1.000
_cell.length_b   1.000
_cell.length_c   1.000
_cell.angle_alpha   90.00
_cell.angle_beta   90.00
_cell.angle_gamma   90.00
#
_symmetry.space_group_name_H-M   'P 1'
#
loop_
_entity.id
_entity.type
_entity.pdbx_description
1 polymer ?
#
loop_
_entity_poly.entity_id
_entity_poly.type
_entity_poly.pdbx_seq_one_letter_code
_entity_poly.pdbx_strand_id
1 'polypeptide(L)'
;MVIGHLQITLAQYASAPDFETQEADDFRDLLTSVIQLAKGGSVTAAATSEAEKLLAESLKQSALQQTASLQKGLDGLLVALLVDGNEESYSHIRQIVIEQATHRADVDRRWFSLMGFDPEIREIMNA
;
A
#
# COMPACT_ATOMS: atom_id res chain seq x y z
N MET A 1 -16.96 -19.19 25.59
CA MET A 1 -16.35 -18.94 24.27
C MET A 1 -16.93 -17.75 23.49
N VAL A 2 -18.06 -17.14 23.90
CA VAL A 2 -18.64 -15.99 23.18
C VAL A 2 -17.99 -14.66 23.57
N ILE A 3 -17.59 -14.50 24.84
CA ILE A 3 -16.97 -13.26 25.36
C ILE A 3 -15.60 -12.99 24.73
N GLY A 4 -14.77 -14.01 24.54
CA GLY A 4 -13.45 -13.86 23.90
C GLY A 4 -13.53 -13.45 22.43
N HIS A 5 -14.49 -13.98 21.68
CA HIS A 5 -14.73 -13.56 20.28
C HIS A 5 -15.19 -12.11 20.21
N LEU A 6 -16.08 -11.68 21.12
CA LEU A 6 -16.53 -10.28 21.21
C LEU A 6 -15.37 -9.31 21.52
N GLN A 7 -14.44 -9.70 22.40
CA GLN A 7 -13.26 -8.89 22.70
C GLN A 7 -12.32 -8.75 21.51
N ILE A 8 -12.14 -9.81 20.72
CA ILE A 8 -11.33 -9.77 19.48
C ILE A 8 -12.01 -8.85 18.45
N THR A 9 -13.33 -8.96 18.25
CA THR A 9 -14.05 -8.09 17.31
C THR A 9 -14.03 -6.63 17.73
N LEU A 10 -14.15 -6.33 19.03
CA LEU A 10 -14.03 -4.97 19.54
C LEU A 10 -12.62 -4.40 19.37
N ALA A 11 -11.58 -5.22 19.59
CA ALA A 11 -10.20 -4.83 19.34
C ALA A 11 -9.98 -4.54 17.85
N GLN A 12 -10.44 -5.42 16.96
CA GLN A 12 -10.39 -5.21 15.50
C GLN A 12 -11.09 -3.92 15.08
N TYR A 13 -12.28 -3.65 15.61
CA TYR A 13 -13.01 -2.43 15.30
C TYR A 13 -12.30 -1.17 15.80
N ALA A 14 -11.70 -1.23 16.99
CA ALA A 14 -11.02 -0.09 17.60
C ALA A 14 -9.74 0.29 16.84
N SER A 15 -9.01 -0.68 16.32
CA SER A 15 -7.73 -0.42 15.68
C SER A 15 -7.82 -0.30 14.15
N ALA A 16 -8.87 -0.86 13.51
CA ALA A 16 -8.97 -0.90 12.04
C ALA A 16 -8.82 0.47 11.35
N PRO A 17 -9.37 1.58 11.88
CA PRO A 17 -9.20 2.90 11.26
C PRO A 17 -7.75 3.36 11.15
N ASP A 18 -6.92 3.06 12.16
CA ASP A 18 -5.50 3.41 12.15
C ASP A 18 -4.75 2.59 11.10
N PHE A 19 -5.08 1.30 11.00
CA PHE A 19 -4.50 0.42 9.97
C PHE A 19 -4.89 0.86 8.55
N GLU A 20 -6.17 1.19 8.32
CA GLU A 20 -6.65 1.68 7.02
C GLU A 20 -5.96 3.00 6.62
N THR A 21 -5.77 3.90 7.59
CA THR A 21 -5.08 5.17 7.34
C THR A 21 -3.61 4.93 7.00
N GLN A 22 -2.93 4.05 7.75
CA GLN A 22 -1.55 3.68 7.46
C GLN A 22 -1.41 3.02 6.08
N GLU A 23 -2.32 2.12 5.71
CA GLU A 23 -2.31 1.51 4.37
C GLU A 23 -2.49 2.55 3.25
N ALA A 24 -3.39 3.52 3.44
CA ALA A 24 -3.59 4.60 2.48
C ALA A 24 -2.35 5.48 2.31
N ASP A 25 -1.64 5.78 3.40
CA ASP A 25 -0.39 6.53 3.37
C ASP A 25 0.73 5.74 2.68
N ASP A 26 0.88 4.45 2.99
CA ASP A 26 1.84 3.55 2.34
C ASP A 26 1.66 3.51 0.80
N PHE A 27 0.42 3.40 0.33
CA PHE A 27 0.12 3.43 -1.10
C PHE A 27 0.39 4.80 -1.72
N ARG A 28 0.20 5.89 -0.97
CA ARG A 28 0.49 7.24 -1.45
C ARG A 28 2.00 7.43 -1.64
N ASP A 29 2.79 6.98 -0.67
CA ASP A 29 4.25 7.07 -0.72
C ASP A 29 4.82 6.19 -1.84
N LEU A 30 4.27 4.98 -2.02
CA LEU A 30 4.63 4.10 -3.12
C LEU A 30 4.29 4.74 -4.47
N LEU A 31 3.05 5.22 -4.66
CA LEU A 31 2.64 5.83 -5.93
C LEU A 31 3.48 7.07 -6.25
N THR A 32 3.77 7.90 -5.25
CA THR A 32 4.65 9.08 -5.39
C THR A 32 6.04 8.67 -5.87
N SER A 33 6.63 7.65 -5.26
CA SER A 33 7.96 7.14 -5.62
C SER A 33 7.98 6.60 -7.05
N VAL A 34 6.94 5.86 -7.44
CA VAL A 34 6.82 5.32 -8.80
C VAL A 34 6.64 6.44 -9.83
N ILE A 35 5.82 7.46 -9.55
CA ILE A 35 5.67 8.63 -10.43
C ILE A 35 7.01 9.34 -10.66
N GLN A 36 7.80 9.56 -9.61
CA GLN A 36 9.09 10.25 -9.71
C GLN A 36 10.12 9.48 -10.55
N LEU A 37 10.02 8.15 -10.55
CA LEU A 37 10.95 7.28 -11.24
C LEU A 37 10.45 6.84 -12.62
N ALA A 38 9.16 6.95 -12.90
CA ALA A 38 8.56 6.52 -14.15
C ALA A 38 9.06 7.37 -15.32
N LYS A 39 9.90 6.78 -16.17
CA LYS A 39 10.32 7.37 -17.45
C LYS A 39 9.97 6.44 -18.59
N GLY A 40 9.40 7.00 -19.65
CA GLY A 40 8.98 6.25 -20.82
C GLY A 40 8.48 7.16 -21.94
N GLY A 41 7.78 6.56 -22.90
CA GLY A 41 7.15 7.25 -24.01
C GLY A 41 5.83 7.95 -23.65
N SER A 42 4.98 8.16 -24.67
CA SER A 42 3.71 8.86 -24.52
C SER A 42 2.69 8.12 -23.65
N VAL A 43 2.74 6.79 -23.60
CA VAL A 43 1.82 5.97 -22.79
C VAL A 43 2.16 6.10 -21.31
N THR A 44 3.44 5.95 -20.95
CA THR A 44 3.93 6.17 -19.58
C THR A 44 3.65 7.60 -19.11
N ALA A 45 3.88 8.61 -19.96
CA ALA A 45 3.60 10.01 -19.61
C ALA A 45 2.10 10.26 -19.33
N ALA A 46 1.21 9.70 -20.15
CA ALA A 46 -0.23 9.81 -19.94
C ALA A 46 -0.67 9.13 -18.65
N ALA A 47 -0.16 7.92 -18.38
CA ALA A 47 -0.46 7.19 -17.14
C ALA A 47 0.09 7.90 -15.90
N THR A 48 1.27 8.54 -16.00
CA THR A 48 1.86 9.34 -14.92
C THR A 48 0.96 10.54 -14.59
N SER A 49 0.49 11.27 -15.60
CA SER A 49 -0.44 12.38 -15.39
C SER A 49 -1.77 11.94 -14.77
N GLU A 50 -2.29 10.77 -15.14
CA GLU A 50 -3.49 10.22 -14.53
C GLU A 50 -3.24 9.78 -13.07
N ALA A 51 -2.10 9.15 -12.80
CA ALA A 51 -1.69 8.78 -11.45
C ALA A 51 -1.54 10.01 -10.53
N GLU A 52 -0.98 11.11 -11.03
CA GLU A 52 -0.89 12.39 -10.29
C GLU A 52 -2.26 12.96 -9.94
N LYS A 53 -3.23 12.88 -10.86
CA LYS A 53 -4.62 13.30 -10.57
C LYS A 53 -5.26 12.44 -9.50
N LEU A 54 -5.13 11.11 -9.61
CA LEU A 54 -5.65 10.18 -8.61
C LEU A 54 -5.03 10.44 -7.24
N LEU A 55 -3.74 10.76 -7.20
CA LEU A 55 -3.05 11.14 -5.96
C LEU A 55 -3.65 12.40 -5.35
N ALA A 56 -3.88 13.45 -6.14
CA ALA A 56 -4.50 14.68 -5.67
C ALA A 56 -5.97 14.51 -5.24
N GLU A 57 -6.73 13.66 -5.94
CA GLU A 57 -8.13 13.37 -5.62
C GLU A 57 -8.29 12.48 -4.38
N SER A 58 -7.33 11.59 -4.14
CA SER A 58 -7.34 10.68 -2.98
C SER A 58 -7.46 11.43 -1.66
N LEU A 59 -6.82 12.59 -1.51
CA LEU A 59 -6.84 13.38 -0.28
C LEU A 59 -8.25 13.79 0.20
N LYS A 60 -9.26 13.72 -0.66
CA LYS A 60 -10.66 14.06 -0.35
C LYS A 60 -11.52 12.83 0.01
N GLN A 61 -10.94 11.63 -0.01
CA GLN A 61 -11.64 10.36 0.13
C GLN A 61 -11.38 9.73 1.51
N SER A 62 -12.20 8.76 1.91
CA SER A 62 -11.90 7.93 3.09
C SER A 62 -10.67 7.05 2.84
N ALA A 63 -9.97 6.62 3.89
CA ALA A 63 -8.74 5.82 3.76
C ALA A 63 -8.90 4.60 2.84
N LEU A 64 -9.98 3.83 3.01
CA LEU A 64 -10.29 2.68 2.15
C LEU A 64 -10.48 3.06 0.67
N GLN A 65 -11.13 4.20 0.40
CA GLN A 65 -11.31 4.72 -0.96
C GLN A 65 -10.00 5.26 -1.55
N GLN A 66 -9.15 5.87 -0.71
CA GLN A 66 -7.80 6.31 -1.09
C GLN A 66 -6.99 5.13 -1.59
N THR A 67 -6.89 4.08 -0.77
CA THR A 67 -6.16 2.84 -1.09
C THR A 67 -6.61 2.28 -2.45
N ALA A 68 -7.92 2.13 -2.67
CA ALA A 68 -8.45 1.62 -3.93
C ALA A 68 -8.11 2.52 -5.14
N SER A 69 -8.23 3.84 -4.99
CA SER A 69 -7.92 4.79 -6.06
C SER A 69 -6.42 4.83 -6.39
N LEU A 70 -5.57 4.85 -5.36
CA LEU A 70 -4.12 4.87 -5.49
C LEU A 70 -3.59 3.56 -6.09
N GLN A 71 -4.12 2.42 -5.66
CA GLN A 71 -3.78 1.11 -6.25
C GLN A 71 -4.12 1.07 -7.74
N LYS A 72 -5.30 1.56 -8.13
CA LYS A 72 -5.68 1.65 -9.55
C LYS A 72 -4.71 2.54 -10.35
N GLY A 73 -4.28 3.66 -9.78
CA GLY A 73 -3.29 4.55 -10.41
C GLY A 73 -1.94 3.86 -10.57
N LEU A 74 -1.50 3.15 -9.53
CA LEU A 74 -0.27 2.36 -9.54
C LEU A 74 -0.29 1.27 -10.62
N ASP A 75 -1.35 0.45 -10.65
CA ASP A 75 -1.51 -0.63 -11.64
C ASP A 75 -1.50 -0.08 -13.07
N GLY A 76 -2.21 1.02 -13.31
CA GLY A 76 -2.23 1.69 -14.61
C GLY A 76 -0.84 2.18 -15.05
N LEU A 77 -0.08 2.76 -14.12
CA LEU A 77 1.27 3.23 -14.39
C LEU A 77 2.26 2.08 -14.64
N LEU A 78 2.17 1.00 -13.88
CA LEU A 78 2.99 -0.20 -14.09
C LEU A 78 2.70 -0.86 -15.45
N VAL A 79 1.43 -0.94 -15.86
CA VAL A 79 1.07 -1.45 -17.19
C VAL A 79 1.61 -0.55 -18.29
N ALA A 80 1.54 0.78 -18.15
CA ALA A 80 2.09 1.71 -19.13
C ALA A 80 3.62 1.58 -19.28
N LEU A 81 4.34 1.39 -18.17
CA LEU A 81 5.78 1.15 -18.18
C LEU A 81 6.18 -0.14 -18.92
N LEU A 82 5.31 -1.16 -18.95
CA LEU A 82 5.56 -2.36 -19.77
C LEU A 82 5.43 -2.10 -21.28
N VAL A 83 4.70 -1.07 -21.68
CA VAL A 83 4.46 -0.73 -23.08
C VAL A 83 5.61 0.10 -23.64
N ASP A 84 6.00 1.17 -22.95
CA ASP A 84 6.99 2.13 -23.44
C ASP A 84 7.91 2.71 -22.35
N GLY A 85 7.99 2.06 -21.20
CA GLY A 85 8.90 2.44 -20.13
C GLY A 85 10.36 2.17 -20.48
N ASN A 86 11.27 2.95 -19.88
CA ASN A 86 12.70 2.66 -20.00
C ASN A 86 13.11 1.54 -19.02
N GLU A 87 14.14 0.78 -19.39
CA GLU A 87 14.59 -0.39 -18.62
C GLU A 87 15.17 0.00 -17.24
N GLU A 88 15.82 1.16 -17.14
CA GLU A 88 16.37 1.69 -15.90
C GLU A 88 15.27 1.97 -14.85
N SER A 89 14.19 2.64 -15.25
CA SER A 89 13.02 2.95 -14.41
C SER A 89 12.34 1.69 -13.96
N TYR A 90 12.19 0.71 -14.86
CA TYR A 90 11.63 -0.59 -14.52
C TYR A 90 12.43 -1.27 -13.40
N SER A 91 13.77 -1.25 -13.48
CA SER A 91 14.63 -1.85 -12.46
C SER A 91 14.50 -1.17 -11.09
N HIS A 92 14.50 0.16 -11.05
CA HIS A 92 14.38 0.94 -9.82
C HIS A 92 12.99 0.79 -9.18
N ILE A 93 11.94 0.86 -10.00
CA ILE A 93 10.55 0.71 -9.55
C ILE A 93 10.34 -0.70 -8.97
N ARG A 94 10.87 -1.73 -9.63
CA ARG A 94 10.79 -3.10 -9.13
C ARG A 94 11.42 -3.25 -7.74
N GLN A 95 12.57 -2.63 -7.52
CA GLN A 95 13.24 -2.67 -6.21
C GLN A 95 12.37 -2.04 -5.12
N ILE A 96 11.84 -0.84 -5.36
CA ILE A 96 10.99 -0.13 -4.40
C ILE A 96 9.70 -0.90 -4.10
N VAL A 97 9.08 -1.50 -5.13
CA VAL A 97 7.87 -2.33 -4.94
C VAL A 97 8.17 -3.54 -4.05
N ILE A 98 9.33 -4.19 -4.21
CA ILE A 98 9.73 -5.34 -3.37
C ILE A 98 10.01 -4.89 -1.93
N GLU A 99 10.71 -3.77 -1.74
CA GLU A 99 11.00 -3.21 -0.42
C GLU A 99 9.69 -2.86 0.32
N GLN A 100 8.75 -2.19 -0.35
CA GLN A 100 7.45 -1.86 0.21
C GLN A 100 6.60 -3.10 0.51
N ALA A 101 6.62 -4.11 -0.38
CA ALA A 101 5.90 -5.37 -0.15
C ALA A 101 6.43 -6.11 1.10
N THR A 102 7.75 -6.05 1.32
CA THR A 102 8.38 -6.64 2.51
C THR A 102 7.96 -5.89 3.77
N HIS A 103 8.02 -4.55 3.75
CA HIS A 103 7.55 -3.72 4.86
C HIS A 103 6.09 -4.00 5.22
N ARG A 104 5.22 -4.04 4.21
CA ARG A 104 3.80 -4.34 4.37
C ARG A 104 3.53 -5.72 4.94
N ALA A 105 4.25 -6.74 4.49
CA ALA A 105 4.12 -8.07 5.05
C ALA A 105 4.43 -8.09 6.55
N ASP A 106 5.42 -7.33 7.02
CA ASP A 106 5.72 -7.22 8.45
C ASP A 106 4.64 -6.48 9.25
N VAL A 107 4.07 -5.41 8.67
CA VAL A 107 2.95 -4.66 9.28
C VAL A 107 1.70 -5.54 9.38
N ASP A 108 1.34 -6.22 8.29
CA ASP A 108 0.21 -7.15 8.24
C ASP A 108 0.37 -8.29 9.24
N ARG A 109 1.58 -8.85 9.38
CA ARG A 109 1.84 -9.90 10.38
C ARG A 109 1.66 -9.41 11.81
N ARG A 110 2.13 -8.20 12.14
CA ARG A 110 1.86 -7.59 13.47
C ARG A 110 0.37 -7.39 13.69
N TRP A 111 -0.34 -6.94 12.67
CA TRP A 111 -1.78 -6.77 12.72
C TRP A 111 -2.52 -8.08 13.01
N PHE A 112 -2.20 -9.13 12.28
CA PHE A 112 -2.76 -10.46 12.48
C PHE A 112 -2.38 -11.07 13.84
N SER A 113 -1.21 -10.70 14.40
CA SER A 113 -0.80 -11.13 15.75
C SER A 113 -1.68 -10.61 16.89
N LEU A 114 -2.34 -9.45 16.68
CA LEU A 114 -3.34 -8.96 17.63
C LEU A 114 -4.56 -9.88 17.70
N MET A 115 -4.83 -10.62 16.63
CA MET A 115 -5.97 -11.54 16.46
C MET A 115 -5.63 -12.99 16.81
N GLY A 116 -4.41 -13.28 17.25
CA GLY A 116 -3.96 -14.61 17.64
C GLY A 116 -3.35 -15.47 16.53
N PHE A 117 -3.07 -14.87 15.36
CA PHE A 117 -2.25 -15.50 14.31
C PHE A 117 -0.77 -15.21 14.55
N ASP A 118 0.14 -16.10 14.14
CA ASP A 118 1.60 -15.88 14.24
C ASP A 118 2.10 -15.54 15.68
N PRO A 119 1.90 -16.44 16.67
CA PRO A 119 2.15 -16.17 18.09
C PRO A 119 3.62 -15.84 18.42
N GLU A 120 4.57 -16.25 17.58
CA GLU A 120 6.01 -16.01 17.76
C GLU A 120 6.36 -14.51 17.67
N ILE A 121 5.57 -13.68 16.96
CA ILE A 121 5.81 -12.23 16.84
C ILE A 121 5.51 -11.49 18.16
N ARG A 122 4.58 -12.00 18.98
CA ARG A 122 4.27 -11.40 20.29
C ARG A 122 5.39 -11.57 21.32
N GLU A 123 6.22 -12.61 21.19
CA GLU A 123 7.35 -12.82 22.12
C GLU A 123 8.49 -11.82 21.86
N ILE A 124 8.70 -11.42 20.61
CA ILE A 124 9.76 -10.47 20.23
C ILE A 124 9.42 -9.03 20.65
N MET A 125 8.14 -8.65 20.68
CA MET A 125 7.72 -7.30 21.08
C MET A 125 7.68 -7.07 22.60
N ASN A 126 7.75 -8.13 23.41
CA ASN A 126 7.72 -8.07 24.87
C ASN A 126 9.09 -8.36 25.53
N ALA A 127 10.14 -8.54 24.73
CA ALA A 127 11.53 -8.73 25.17
C ALA A 127 12.35 -7.44 24.96
#